data_AF-A0A516PZ91-F1
#
_entry.id   AF-A0A516PZ91-F1
#
_cell.length_a   1.000
_cell.length_b   1.000
_cell.length_c   1.000
_cell.angle_alpha   90.00
_cell.angle_beta   90.00
_cell.angle_gamma   90.00
#
_symmetry.space_group_name_H-M   'P 1'
#
loop_
_entity.id
_entity.type
_entity.pdbx_description
1 polymer ?
#
loop_
_entity_poly.entity_id
_entity_poly.type
_entity_poly.pdbx_seq_one_letter_code
_entity_poly.pdbx_strand_id
1 'polypeptide(L)' 'MSVRDRVSSYRRRMRERGYRPVQIWVPDVRTERFAAEAHRQAALVAAADRTGDDQDFIEAVSAPWDDEE' A
#
# COMPACT_ATOMS: atom_id res chain seq x y z
N MET A 1 -23.59 -12.12 -13.04
CA MET A 1 -22.91 -10.83 -13.30
C MET A 1 -21.54 -11.14 -13.89
N SER A 2 -21.23 -10.60 -15.07
CA SER A 2 -19.96 -10.90 -15.75
C SER A 2 -18.77 -10.31 -15.00
N VAL A 3 -17.59 -10.90 -15.16
CA VAL A 3 -16.32 -10.33 -14.66
C VAL A 3 -16.15 -8.89 -15.15
N ARG A 4 -16.58 -8.62 -16.39
CA ARG A 4 -16.55 -7.27 -16.99
C ARG A 4 -17.41 -6.27 -16.21
N ASP A 5 -18.63 -6.67 -15.83
CA ASP A 5 -19.55 -5.82 -15.08
C ASP A 5 -19.00 -5.51 -13.69
N ARG A 6 -18.43 -6.51 -13.03
CA ARG A 6 -17.80 -6.37 -11.70
C ARG A 6 -16.61 -5.41 -11.74
N VAL A 7 -15.73 -5.55 -12.74
CA VAL A 7 -14.57 -4.65 -12.93
C VAL A 7 -15.03 -3.22 -13.24
N SER A 8 -16.07 -3.05 -14.06
CA SER A 8 -16.62 -1.73 -14.38
C SER A 8 -17.20 -1.04 -13.15
N SER A 9 -18.02 -1.76 -12.37
CA SER A 9 -18.60 -1.26 -11.12
C SER A 9 -17.53 -0.88 -10.08
N TYR A 10 -16.50 -1.71 -9.92
CA TYR A 10 -15.36 -1.41 -9.06
C TYR A 10 -14.63 -0.12 -9.48
N ARG A 11 -14.31 0.02 -10.78
CA ARG A 11 -13.65 1.22 -11.31
C ARG A 11 -14.50 2.47 -11.12
N ARG A 12 -15.83 2.38 -11.25
CA ARG A 12 -16.75 3.51 -10.99
C ARG A 12 -16.63 3.99 -9.54
N ARG A 13 -16.74 3.08 -8.56
CA ARG A 13 -16.61 3.41 -7.13
C ARG A 13 -15.24 4.02 -6.80
N MET A 14 -14.16 3.52 -7.41
CA MET A 14 -12.83 4.08 -7.17
C MET A 14 -12.67 5.50 -7.72
N ARG A 15 -13.29 5.82 -8.86
CA ARG A 15 -13.30 7.19 -9.40
C ARG A 15 -14.11 8.15 -8.54
N GLU A 16 -15.26 7.72 -8.04
CA GLU A 16 -16.09 8.51 -7.11
C GLU A 16 -15.33 8.86 -5.81
N ARG A 17 -14.40 8.00 -5.38
CA ARG A 17 -13.50 8.23 -4.25
C ARG A 17 -12.26 9.08 -4.60
N GLY A 18 -12.16 9.60 -5.83
CA GLY A 18 -11.04 10.43 -6.27
C GLY A 18 -9.81 9.67 -6.79
N TYR A 19 -9.85 8.33 -6.89
CA TYR A 19 -8.73 7.56 -7.43
C TYR A 19 -8.75 7.50 -8.96
N ARG A 20 -7.56 7.57 -9.56
CA ARG A 20 -7.35 7.40 -11.01
C ARG A 20 -6.66 6.07 -11.30
N PRO A 21 -7.23 5.19 -12.16
CA PRO A 21 -6.55 3.96 -12.55
C PRO A 21 -5.33 4.26 -13.41
N VAL A 22 -4.21 3.62 -13.10
CA VAL A 22 -3.01 3.60 -13.93
C VAL A 22 -2.76 2.17 -14.42
N GLN A 23 -2.35 2.05 -15.68
CA GLN A 23 -1.94 0.78 -16.26
C GLN A 23 -0.44 0.82 -16.46
N ILE A 24 0.24 -0.13 -15.84
CA ILE A 24 1.70 -0.29 -15.95
C ILE A 24 1.98 -1.73 -16.33
N TRP A 25 3.07 -1.93 -17.07
CA TRP A 25 3.61 -3.26 -17.32
C TRP A 25 4.53 -3.62 -16.16
N VAL A 26 4.28 -4.79 -15.57
CA VAL A 26 5.08 -5.36 -14.49
C VAL A 26 5.64 -6.72 -14.94
N PRO A 27 6.77 -7.17 -14.37
CA PRO A 27 7.25 -8.54 -14.56
C PRO A 27 6.19 -9.57 -14.14
N ASP A 28 6.32 -10.81 -14.61
CA ASP A 28 5.36 -11.86 -14.27
C ASP A 28 5.33 -12.12 -12.76
N VAL A 29 4.22 -11.71 -12.16
CA VAL A 29 3.95 -11.76 -10.71
C VAL A 29 3.78 -13.18 -10.18
N ARG A 30 3.73 -14.19 -11.06
CA ARG A 30 3.65 -15.61 -10.68
C ARG A 30 5.02 -16.25 -10.47
N THR A 31 6.10 -15.56 -10.82
CA THR A 31 7.45 -16.11 -10.70
C THR A 31 7.99 -15.96 -9.28
N GLU A 32 8.78 -16.94 -8.82
CA GLU A 32 9.47 -16.86 -7.52
C GLU A 32 10.40 -15.65 -7.43
N ARG A 33 11.02 -15.27 -8.56
CA ARG A 33 11.85 -14.06 -8.66
C ARG A 33 11.07 -12.79 -8.32
N PHE A 34 9.83 -12.67 -8.80
CA PHE A 34 9.00 -11.52 -8.47
C PHE A 34 8.67 -11.49 -6.98
N ALA A 35 8.32 -12.64 -6.39
CA ALA A 35 8.05 -12.74 -4.96
C ALA A 35 9.26 -12.33 -4.11
N ALA A 36 10.45 -12.79 -4.47
CA ALA A 36 11.70 -12.42 -3.78
C ALA A 36 11.99 -10.91 -3.87
N GLU A 37 11.85 -10.31 -5.06
CA GLU A 37 12.09 -8.88 -5.23
C GLU A 37 11.02 -8.02 -4.56
N ALA A 38 9.74 -8.41 -4.62
CA ALA A 38 8.66 -7.73 -3.93
C ALA A 38 8.89 -7.72 -2.41
N HIS A 39 9.32 -8.86 -1.84
CA HIS A 39 9.67 -8.95 -0.43
C HIS A 39 10.86 -8.04 -0.07
N ARG A 40 11.93 -8.08 -0.86
CA ARG A 40 13.12 -7.23 -0.67
C ARG A 40 12.75 -5.75 -0.71
N GLN A 41 11.98 -5.32 -1.71
CA GLN A 41 11.58 -3.92 -1.86
C GLN A 41 10.64 -3.46 -0.74
N ALA A 42 9.68 -4.30 -0.33
CA ALA A 42 8.82 -3.99 0.81
C ALA A 42 9.62 -3.78 2.09
N ALA A 43 10.63 -4.63 2.35
CA ALA A 43 11.53 -4.48 3.49
C ALA A 43 12.34 -3.17 3.44
N LEU A 44 12.82 -2.78 2.25
CA LEU A 44 13.53 -1.50 2.07
C LEU A 44 12.64 -0.29 2.32
N VAL A 45 11.41 -0.29 1.80
CA VAL A 45 10.44 0.80 2.04
C VAL A 45 10.12 0.91 3.53
N ALA A 46 9.83 -0.21 4.20
CA ALA A 46 9.55 -0.22 5.63
C ALA A 46 10.75 0.23 6.48
N ALA A 47 11.98 -0.05 6.04
CA ALA A 47 13.18 0.46 6.70
C ALA A 47 13.37 1.97 6.49
N ALA A 48 13.16 2.45 5.26
CA ALA A 48 13.25 3.88 4.93
C ALA A 48 12.23 4.71 5.71
N ASP A 49 11.00 4.21 5.87
CA ASP A 49 9.92 4.86 6.64
C ASP A 49 10.33 5.08 8.12
N ARG A 50 11.08 4.14 8.70
CA ARG A 50 11.59 4.23 10.07
C ARG A 50 12.77 5.19 10.25
N THR A 51 13.33 5.75 9.17
CA THR A 51 14.56 6.56 9.22
C THR A 51 14.30 8.03 8.90
N GLY A 52 13.03 8.48 8.88
CA GLY A 52 12.67 9.88 8.72
C GLY A 52 12.59 10.61 10.05
N ASP A 53 13.05 11.86 10.08
CA ASP A 53 12.90 12.82 11.20
C ASP A 53 11.44 12.92 11.69
N ASP A 54 10.49 12.68 10.77
CA ASP A 54 9.05 12.65 11.03
C ASP A 54 8.63 11.53 11.99
N GLN A 55 9.24 10.35 11.91
CA GLN A 55 8.88 9.22 12.77
C GLN A 55 9.38 9.44 14.20
N ASP A 56 10.59 9.97 14.36
CA ASP A 56 11.15 10.35 15.67
C ASP A 56 10.32 11.48 16.30
N PHE A 57 9.89 12.47 15.51
CA PHE A 57 8.97 13.51 15.96
C PHE A 57 7.62 12.92 16.41
N ILE A 58 6.98 12.09 15.58
CA ILE A 58 5.70 11.45 15.90
C ILE A 58 5.81 10.64 17.18
N GLU A 59 6.86 9.86 17.36
CA GLU A 59 7.10 9.08 18.59
C GLU A 59 7.29 10.01 19.81
N ALA A 60 8.05 11.09 19.66
CA ALA A 60 8.27 12.07 20.73
C ALA A 60 7.00 12.83 21.15
N VAL A 61 6.04 13.05 20.24
CA VAL A 61 4.78 13.76 20.54
C VAL A 61 3.58 12.85 20.79
N SER A 62 3.72 11.54 20.55
CA SER A 62 2.65 10.58 20.80
C SER A 62 2.52 10.32 22.31
N ALA A 63 1.33 10.56 22.86
CA ALA A 63 1.01 10.08 24.20
C ALA A 63 0.73 8.56 24.15
N PRO A 64 1.07 7.79 25.21
CA PRO A 64 0.54 6.45 25.37
C PRO A 64 -0.98 6.52 25.26
N TRP A 65 -1.57 5.65 24.44
CA TRP A 65 -3.00 5.44 24.51
C TRP A 65 -3.24 4.78 25.86
N ASP A 66 -3.77 5.51 26.83
CA ASP A 66 -4.25 4.91 28.07
C ASP A 66 -5.32 3.89 27.66
N ASP A 67 -5.05 2.61 27.91
CA ASP A 67 -6.03 1.54 27.75
C ASP A 67 -7.21 1.90 28.68
N GLU A 68 -8.29 2.42 28.09
CA GLU A 68 -9.53 2.75 28.80
C GLU A 68 -10.03 1.50 29.54
N GLU A 69 -10.19 1.61 30.87
CA GLU A 69 -10.87 0.63 31.74
C GLU A 69 -12.31 0.33 31.29
#